data_AF-A0A2J8IL33-F1
#
_entry.id   AF-A0A2J8IL33-F1
#
_cell.length_a   1.000
_cell.length_b   1.000
_cell.length_c   1.000
_cell.angle_alpha   90.00
_cell.angle_beta   90.00
_cell.angle_gamma   90.00
#
_symmetry.space_group_name_H-M   'P 1'
#
loop_
_entity.id
_entity.type
_entity.pdbx_description
1 polymer ?
#
loop_
_entity_poly.entity_id
_entity_poly.type
_entity_poly.pdbx_seq_one_letter_code
_entity_poly.pdbx_strand_id
1 'polypeptide(L)'
;MWVLVVFLTLSVTWIGAVPLILSRIVGGWECKKHSQPWQVLVASRGRAVCGGVLVHPQWVLTAAHCIRNKSVILLGRHSLFHPEDTGQAR
;
A
#
# COMPACT_ATOMS: atom_id res chain seq x y z
N MET A 1 32.58 -40.50 -7.52
CA MET A 1 31.83 -39.75 -8.55
C MET A 1 30.50 -39.21 -8.06
N TRP A 2 29.68 -40.01 -7.36
CA TRP A 2 28.34 -39.62 -6.88
C TRP A 2 28.32 -38.50 -5.82
N VAL A 3 29.35 -38.40 -4.99
CA VAL A 3 29.44 -37.36 -3.94
C VAL A 3 29.43 -35.95 -4.55
N LEU A 4 30.15 -35.74 -5.66
CA LEU A 4 30.15 -34.46 -6.38
C LEU A 4 28.78 -34.13 -6.99
N VAL A 5 28.05 -35.14 -7.47
CA VAL A 5 26.69 -34.96 -8.00
C VAL A 5 25.73 -34.53 -6.90
N VAL A 6 25.80 -35.17 -5.73
CA VAL A 6 24.97 -34.81 -4.56
C VAL A 6 25.27 -33.39 -4.08
N PHE A 7 26.55 -33.00 -4.01
CA PHE A 7 26.96 -31.64 -3.66
C PHE A 7 26.51 -30.60 -4.68
N LEU A 8 26.55 -30.93 -5.98
CA LEU A 8 26.07 -30.06 -7.06
C LEU A 8 24.55 -29.93 -7.07
N THR A 9 23.80 -30.98 -6.73
CA THR A 9 22.34 -30.89 -6.61
C THR A 9 21.90 -30.11 -5.38
N LEU A 10 22.63 -30.20 -4.27
CA LEU A 10 22.34 -29.46 -3.03
C LEU A 10 22.60 -27.95 -3.17
N SER A 11 23.60 -27.55 -3.95
CA SER A 11 23.87 -26.13 -4.21
C SER A 11 22.80 -25.49 -5.11
N VAL A 12 22.25 -26.24 -6.08
CA VAL A 12 21.16 -25.76 -6.96
C VAL A 12 19.86 -25.54 -6.18
N THR A 13 19.57 -26.36 -5.16
CA THR A 13 18.37 -26.19 -4.32
C THR A 13 18.49 -25.08 -3.27
N TRP A 14 19.69 -24.55 -2.99
CA TRP A 14 19.88 -23.44 -2.04
C TRP A 14 19.53 -22.06 -2.63
N ILE A 15 19.37 -21.96 -3.96
CA ILE A 15 18.89 -20.74 -4.63
C ILE A 15 17.34 -20.74 -4.73
N GLY A 16 16.67 -21.64 -4.01
CA GLY A 16 15.22 -21.77 -3.97
C GLY A 16 14.50 -20.59 -3.31
N ALA A 17 14.12 -19.62 -4.15
CA ALA A 17 13.01 -18.67 -4.00
C ALA A 17 12.95 -17.78 -2.73
N VAL A 18 13.67 -16.65 -2.74
CA VAL A 18 13.24 -15.47 -1.96
C VAL A 18 12.00 -14.88 -2.66
N PRO A 19 10.82 -14.78 -2.03
CA PRO A 19 9.68 -14.11 -2.66
C PRO A 19 10.00 -12.61 -2.79
N LEU A 20 10.20 -12.12 -4.02
CA LEU A 20 10.44 -10.69 -4.30
C LEU A 20 9.15 -9.85 -4.24
N ILE A 21 8.37 -9.93 -3.15
CA ILE A 21 7.44 -8.85 -2.78
C ILE A 21 7.32 -8.83 -1.25
N LEU A 22 8.06 -7.94 -0.58
CA LEU A 22 7.74 -7.62 0.83
C LEU A 22 7.70 -6.12 1.09
N SER A 23 6.50 -5.58 0.91
CA SER A 23 5.93 -4.60 1.82
C SER A 23 4.40 -4.65 1.70
N ARG A 24 3.73 -4.85 2.83
CA ARG A 24 2.33 -4.39 3.06
C ARG A 24 2.24 -3.69 4.43
N ILE A 25 3.29 -2.91 4.68
CA ILE A 25 3.50 -1.89 5.73
C ILE A 25 3.77 -2.40 7.17
N VAL A 26 4.97 -2.90 7.46
CA VAL A 26 5.89 -2.48 8.55
C VAL A 26 7.30 -2.78 7.98
N GLY A 27 8.23 -1.81 8.05
CA GLY A 27 9.56 -1.89 7.39
C GLY A 27 9.57 -1.58 5.88
N GLY A 28 8.48 -1.04 5.34
CA GLY A 28 8.39 -0.63 3.94
C GLY A 28 9.18 0.65 3.63
N TRP A 29 9.02 1.15 2.39
CA TRP A 29 9.61 2.41 1.93
C TRP A 29 8.53 3.39 1.47
N GLU A 30 8.89 4.67 1.43
CA GLU A 30 8.02 5.71 0.92
C GLU A 30 7.78 5.54 -0.58
N CYS A 31 6.51 5.64 -0.99
CA CYS A 31 6.18 5.60 -2.41
C CYS A 31 6.65 6.86 -3.13
N LYS A 32 6.93 6.77 -4.44
CA LYS A 32 7.18 7.98 -5.23
C LYS A 32 5.93 8.86 -5.17
N LYS A 33 6.12 10.17 -4.98
CA LYS A 33 5.04 11.14 -4.87
C LYS A 33 4.03 10.99 -6.02
N HIS A 34 2.76 10.85 -5.67
CA HIS A 34 1.61 10.64 -6.58
C HIS A 34 1.67 9.40 -7.49
N SER A 35 2.53 8.41 -7.21
CA SER A 35 2.56 7.15 -7.98
C SER A 35 1.42 6.17 -7.65
N GLN A 36 0.58 6.51 -6.66
CA GLN A 36 -0.61 5.77 -6.22
C GLN A 36 -1.81 6.73 -6.27
N PRO A 37 -2.19 7.25 -7.45
CA PRO A 37 -3.21 8.29 -7.58
C PRO A 37 -4.60 7.82 -7.12
N TRP A 38 -4.82 6.50 -7.07
CA TRP A 38 -6.04 5.88 -6.56
C TRP A 38 -6.09 5.77 -5.03
N GLN A 39 -5.00 6.05 -4.31
CA GLN A 39 -4.99 5.92 -2.85
C GLN A 39 -5.89 6.99 -2.21
N VAL A 40 -6.76 6.55 -1.31
CA VAL A 40 -7.67 7.42 -0.56
C VAL A 40 -7.33 7.40 0.92
N LEU A 41 -7.44 8.56 1.56
CA LEU A 41 -7.54 8.67 3.01
C LEU A 41 -9.02 8.84 3.41
N VAL A 42 -9.51 7.93 4.23
CA VAL A 42 -10.80 8.06 4.90
C VAL A 42 -10.55 8.67 6.28
N ALA A 43 -10.99 9.90 6.46
CA ALA A 43 -10.85 10.65 7.72
C ALA A 43 -12.20 10.77 8.44
N SER A 44 -12.17 10.90 9.76
CA SER A 44 -13.38 11.20 10.55
C SER A 44 -13.00 12.10 11.70
N ARG A 45 -13.81 13.15 11.94
CA ARG A 45 -13.57 14.16 12.99
C ARG A 45 -12.15 14.74 12.94
N GLY A 46 -11.65 15.01 11.74
CA GLY A 46 -10.31 15.59 11.52
C GLY A 46 -9.14 14.62 11.70
N ARG A 47 -9.38 13.31 11.90
CA ARG A 47 -8.32 12.30 12.08
C ARG A 47 -8.32 11.29 10.95
N ALA A 48 -7.13 10.85 10.55
CA ALA A 48 -6.97 9.72 9.64
C ALA A 48 -7.48 8.43 10.29
N VAL A 49 -8.34 7.68 9.60
CA VAL A 49 -8.94 6.45 10.14
C VAL A 49 -8.55 5.24 9.31
N CYS A 50 -8.77 5.29 8.00
CA CYS A 50 -8.56 4.15 7.10
C CYS A 50 -8.02 4.60 5.74
N GLY A 51 -7.63 3.63 4.92
CA GLY A 51 -7.41 3.80 3.49
C GLY A 51 -8.65 3.47 2.65
N GLY A 52 -8.54 3.72 1.35
CA GLY A 52 -9.48 3.29 0.33
C GLY A 52 -8.86 3.38 -1.06
N VAL A 53 -9.63 3.00 -2.08
CA VAL A 53 -9.21 3.03 -3.49
C VAL A 53 -10.26 3.74 -4.33
N LEU A 54 -9.84 4.74 -5.12
CA LEU A 54 -10.67 5.36 -6.15
C LEU A 54 -10.84 4.38 -7.32
N VAL A 55 -12.04 3.84 -7.47
CA VAL A 55 -12.36 2.88 -8.55
C VAL A 55 -13.10 3.55 -9.72
N HIS A 56 -13.62 4.76 -9.49
CA HIS A 56 -14.29 5.61 -10.47
C HIS A 56 -14.20 7.08 -10.00
N PRO A 57 -14.28 8.09 -10.87
CA PRO A 57 -14.26 9.51 -10.47
C PRO A 57 -15.27 9.90 -9.36
N GLN A 58 -16.31 9.10 -9.16
CA GLN A 58 -17.34 9.33 -8.14
C GLN A 58 -17.48 8.19 -7.13
N TRP A 59 -16.70 7.10 -7.24
CA TRP A 59 -16.83 5.93 -6.37
C TRP A 59 -15.49 5.54 -5.74
N VAL A 60 -15.49 5.44 -4.42
CA VAL A 60 -14.38 4.95 -3.61
C VAL A 60 -14.77 3.62 -2.98
N LEU A 61 -13.89 2.64 -3.09
CA LEU A 61 -13.98 1.38 -2.38
C LEU A 61 -13.18 1.46 -1.08
N THR A 62 -13.76 1.06 0.05
CA THR A 62 -13.10 0.94 1.35
C THR A 62 -13.71 -0.21 2.15
N ALA A 63 -13.10 -0.57 3.28
CA ALA A 63 -13.67 -1.58 4.17
C ALA A 63 -14.93 -1.04 4.87
N ALA A 64 -15.95 -1.87 5.01
CA ALA A 64 -17.24 -1.46 5.57
C ALA A 64 -17.11 -0.83 6.98
N HIS A 65 -16.22 -1.37 7.83
CA HIS A 65 -16.01 -0.88 9.19
C HIS A 65 -15.29 0.49 9.27
N CYS A 66 -14.79 1.00 8.15
CA CYS A 66 -14.13 2.31 8.09
C CYS A 66 -15.12 3.47 8.01
N ILE A 67 -16.36 3.22 7.62
CA ILE A 67 -17.38 4.26 7.50
C ILE A 67 -17.93 4.60 8.89
N ARG A 68 -17.75 5.86 9.28
CA ARG A 68 -18.20 6.43 10.55
C ARG A 68 -19.02 7.71 10.31
N ASN A 69 -19.76 8.18 11.32
CA ASN A 69 -20.43 9.48 11.25
C ASN A 69 -19.43 10.60 10.93
N LYS A 70 -19.76 11.45 9.95
CA LYS A 70 -18.92 12.55 9.46
C LYS A 70 -17.57 12.06 8.90
N SER A 71 -17.61 11.01 8.08
CA SER A 71 -16.44 10.61 7.29
C SER A 71 -16.20 11.61 6.17
N VAL A 72 -14.94 11.93 5.91
CA VAL A 72 -14.47 12.80 4.81
C VAL A 72 -13.48 11.99 3.98
N ILE A 73 -13.64 12.06 2.67
CA ILE A 73 -12.83 11.35 1.68
C ILE A 73 -11.78 12.31 1.14
N LEU A 74 -10.51 11.95 1.31
CA LEU A 74 -9.37 12.75 0.88
C LEU A 74 -8.59 12.01 -0.22
N LEU A 75 -8.37 12.69 -1.33
CA LEU A 75 -7.71 12.20 -2.54
C LEU A 75 -6.47 13.05 -2.86
N GLY A 76 -5.55 12.49 -3.65
CA GLY A 76 -4.42 13.23 -4.20
C GLY A 76 -3.35 13.65 -3.18
N ARG A 77 -3.39 13.09 -1.96
CA ARG A 77 -2.42 13.38 -0.91
C ARG A 77 -1.28 12.37 -0.89
N HIS A 78 -0.07 12.88 -0.69
CA HIS A 78 1.14 12.09 -0.43
C HIS A 78 1.54 12.19 1.05
N SER A 79 1.48 13.40 1.63
CA SER A 79 1.71 13.60 3.07
C SER A 79 0.41 13.72 3.84
N LEU A 80 0.31 13.04 4.99
CA LEU A 80 -0.81 13.20 5.93
C LEU A 80 -0.74 14.53 6.70
N PHE A 81 0.47 15.01 6.97
CA PHE A 81 0.72 16.15 7.86
C PHE A 81 0.83 17.47 7.11
N HIS A 82 1.37 17.46 5.88
CA HIS A 82 1.54 18.66 5.08
C HIS A 82 0.41 18.77 4.05
N PRO A 83 -0.35 19.89 4.01
CA PRO A 83 -1.28 20.18 2.94
C PRO A 83 -0.57 20.24 1.58
N GLU A 84 -1.26 19.83 0.53
CA GLU A 84 -0.75 19.83 -0.84
C GLU A 84 -1.84 20.32 -1.78
N ASP A 85 -1.48 21.08 -2.81
CA ASP A 85 -2.43 21.66 -3.78
C ASP A 85 -3.16 20.58 -4.61
N THR A 86 -2.60 19.37 -4.68
CA THR A 86 -3.21 18.20 -5.32
C THR A 86 -4.33 17.58 -4.48
N GLY A 87 -4.48 17.99 -3.22
CA GLY A 87 -5.43 17.46 -2.27
C GLY A 87 -6.87 17.82 -2.60
N GLN A 88 -7.75 16.82 -2.65
CA GLN A 88 -9.19 17.03 -2.79
C GLN A 88 -9.92 16.41 -1.61
N ALA A 89 -10.97 17.09 -1.12
CA ALA A 89 -11.78 16.65 0.01
C ALA A 89 -13.26 16.59 -0.39
N ARG A 90 -13.95 15.50 -0.03
CA ARG A 90 -15.40 15.34 -0.26
C ARG A 90 -16.09 14.69 0.94
#